data_AF-A0A355Q988-F1
#
_entry.id   AF-A0A355Q988-F1
#
_cell.length_a   1.000
_cell.length_b   1.000
_cell.length_c   1.000
_cell.angle_alpha   90.00
_cell.angle_beta   90.00
_cell.angle_gamma   90.00
#
_symmetry.space_group_name_H-M   'P 1'
#
loop_
_entity.id
_entity.type
_entity.pdbx_description
1 polymer ?
#
loop_
_entity_poly.entity_id
_entity_poly.type
_entity_poly.pdbx_seq_one_letter_code
_entity_poly.pdbx_strand_id
1 'polypeptide(L)'
;MKKSLFSRFYRFSTITGVLTFTALSNSAQAQSCSNYNESPMLANAVASGALPEVRERVPEEPLVVEVAEQIGVYGGTMVDTTGGNRLAEFRHFGYEPLVRWSVDGSEIVPNVAKSWQISDDATTYTFQLRKGMKWSDGEEFTADDIVFWWTYVESNKDIQSKPRGYMVVKGEQATVKAVDKHTVQFSWSNPNGLLLENLASPYGVRVVQFAEHYHRQFIKGLNPDGVAKLMAADGSTDYTQWWNATVGSYGKQSEYNNPARPSVHGWIPKEPFLGKEQFKFERNPYYFKVDKACNQL
;
A
#
# COMPACT_ATOMS: atom_id res chain seq x y z
N MET A 1 45.08 63.85 -29.22
CA MET A 1 45.08 64.59 -27.93
C MET A 1 44.14 63.88 -26.95
N LYS A 2 44.68 63.46 -25.79
CA LYS A 2 44.06 63.27 -24.45
C LYS A 2 42.62 62.68 -24.37
N LYS A 3 42.51 61.44 -23.88
CA LYS A 3 42.13 61.00 -22.50
C LYS A 3 40.61 61.04 -22.21
N SER A 4 40.02 59.89 -21.86
CA SER A 4 39.46 59.66 -20.51
C SER A 4 38.80 58.27 -20.42
N LEU A 5 39.30 57.44 -19.49
CA LEU A 5 38.68 56.22 -19.00
C LEU A 5 37.42 56.54 -18.17
N PHE A 6 36.44 55.65 -18.19
CA PHE A 6 35.63 55.35 -17.01
C PHE A 6 35.29 53.85 -17.01
N SER A 7 35.90 53.12 -16.07
CA SER A 7 35.52 51.76 -15.70
C SER A 7 34.30 51.81 -14.77
N ARG A 8 33.25 51.04 -15.10
CA ARG A 8 32.15 50.76 -14.18
C ARG A 8 32.38 49.38 -13.58
N PHE A 9 32.78 49.35 -12.32
CA PHE A 9 32.72 48.17 -11.48
C PHE A 9 31.24 47.85 -11.18
N TYR A 10 30.74 46.71 -11.65
CA TYR A 10 29.53 46.10 -11.09
C TYR A 10 29.95 45.16 -9.95
N ARG A 11 29.62 45.55 -8.72
CA ARG A 11 29.65 44.65 -7.55
C ARG A 11 28.47 43.68 -7.68
N PHE A 12 28.74 42.39 -7.91
CA PHE A 12 27.77 41.35 -7.63
C PHE A 12 27.72 41.15 -6.11
N SER A 13 26.64 41.59 -5.48
CA SER A 13 26.32 41.25 -4.10
C SER A 13 25.63 39.89 -4.13
N THR A 14 26.33 38.84 -3.71
CA THR A 14 25.73 37.53 -3.44
C THR A 14 24.83 37.66 -2.22
N ILE A 15 23.51 37.69 -2.44
CA ILE A 15 22.53 37.45 -1.39
C ILE A 15 22.38 35.94 -1.27
N THR A 16 23.08 35.35 -0.32
CA THR A 16 22.86 33.98 0.13
C THR A 16 21.56 33.96 0.94
N GLY A 17 20.43 33.93 0.24
CA GLY A 17 19.12 33.74 0.85
C GLY A 17 18.95 32.27 1.19
N VAL A 18 19.12 31.90 2.45
CA VAL A 18 18.65 30.61 2.96
C VAL A 18 17.12 30.64 2.90
N LEU A 19 16.55 30.04 1.85
CA LEU A 19 15.13 29.73 1.81
C LEU A 19 14.88 28.56 2.75
N THR A 20 14.59 28.84 4.01
CA THR A 20 13.89 27.89 4.88
C THR A 20 12.47 27.74 4.35
N PHE A 21 12.25 26.72 3.52
CA PHE A 21 10.90 26.22 3.29
C PHE A 21 10.43 25.53 4.57
N THR A 22 9.49 26.16 5.26
CA THR A 22 8.67 25.48 6.26
C THR A 22 8.02 24.28 5.57
N ALA A 23 8.45 23.07 5.93
CA ALA A 23 7.74 21.85 5.60
C ALA A 23 6.28 22.04 6.04
N LEU A 24 5.34 21.99 5.09
CA LEU A 24 3.92 21.88 5.41
C LEU A 24 3.71 20.48 5.98
N SER A 25 3.98 20.32 7.27
CA SER A 25 3.45 19.19 8.02
C SER A 25 1.95 19.43 8.15
N ASN A 26 1.16 18.88 7.24
CA ASN A 26 -0.27 18.65 7.47
C ASN A 26 -0.38 17.59 8.57
N SER A 27 -0.11 17.98 9.82
CA SER A 27 -0.46 17.18 10.98
C SER A 27 -1.97 17.29 11.16
N ALA A 28 -2.72 16.45 10.45
CA ALA A 28 -4.11 16.19 10.82
C ALA A 28 -4.10 15.81 12.30
N GLN A 29 -4.79 16.58 13.14
CA GLN A 29 -4.94 16.29 14.56
C GLN A 29 -5.48 14.86 14.66
N ALA A 30 -4.68 13.93 15.21
CA ALA A 30 -5.11 12.55 15.36
C ALA A 30 -6.33 12.53 16.28
N GLN A 31 -7.52 12.29 15.72
CA GLN A 31 -8.72 12.01 16.48
C GLN A 31 -8.44 10.76 17.32
N SER A 32 -8.27 10.92 18.62
CA SER A 32 -8.11 9.79 19.54
C SER A 32 -9.49 9.28 19.93
N CYS A 33 -9.93 8.18 19.31
CA CYS A 33 -11.12 7.47 19.73
C CYS A 33 -10.87 6.81 21.09
N SER A 34 -11.73 7.09 22.08
CA SER A 34 -11.67 6.42 23.38
C SER A 34 -12.21 4.99 23.32
N ASN A 35 -13.15 4.73 22.42
CA ASN A 35 -13.72 3.42 22.09
C ASN A 35 -13.95 3.35 20.57
N TYR A 36 -14.04 2.13 20.04
CA TYR A 36 -14.40 1.88 18.65
C TYR A 36 -15.69 1.06 18.58
N ASN A 37 -16.47 1.29 17.52
CA ASN A 37 -17.62 0.46 17.20
C ASN A 37 -17.25 -0.50 16.06
N GLU A 38 -18.03 -1.57 15.93
CA GLU A 38 -17.86 -2.58 14.90
C GLU A 38 -19.20 -3.05 14.34
N SER A 39 -19.15 -3.66 13.15
CA SER A 39 -20.35 -4.25 12.55
C SER A 39 -20.93 -5.36 13.44
N PRO A 40 -22.27 -5.50 13.54
CA PRO A 40 -22.90 -6.56 14.32
C PRO A 40 -22.40 -7.98 13.96
N MET A 41 -22.00 -8.22 12.71
CA MET A 41 -21.44 -9.50 12.31
C MET A 41 -20.09 -9.80 12.98
N LEU A 42 -19.28 -8.77 13.23
CA LEU A 42 -18.00 -8.90 13.93
C LEU A 42 -18.21 -9.00 15.44
N ALA A 43 -19.14 -8.22 15.99
CA ALA A 43 -19.52 -8.30 17.40
C ALA A 43 -19.96 -9.72 17.80
N ASN A 44 -20.67 -10.44 16.92
CA ASN A 44 -21.02 -11.84 17.16
C ASN A 44 -19.78 -12.75 17.22
N ALA A 45 -18.78 -12.52 16.37
CA ALA A 45 -17.53 -13.28 16.37
C ALA A 45 -16.66 -12.95 17.60
N VAL A 46 -16.70 -11.71 18.08
CA VAL A 46 -16.06 -11.29 19.33
C VAL A 46 -16.73 -11.98 20.52
N ALA A 47 -18.07 -11.93 20.59
CA ALA A 47 -18.84 -12.56 21.65
C ALA A 47 -18.64 -14.09 21.73
N SER A 48 -18.34 -14.75 20.61
CA SER A 48 -18.01 -16.17 20.57
C SER A 48 -16.53 -16.49 20.84
N GLY A 49 -15.68 -15.48 21.03
CA GLY A 49 -14.23 -15.63 21.20
C GLY A 49 -13.48 -16.01 19.91
N ALA A 50 -14.12 -15.91 18.74
CA ALA A 50 -13.51 -16.21 17.45
C ALA A 50 -12.72 -15.03 16.86
N LEU A 51 -12.92 -13.83 17.41
CA LEU A 51 -12.27 -12.61 16.97
C LEU A 51 -11.89 -11.74 18.18
N PRO A 52 -10.71 -11.09 18.19
CA PRO A 52 -10.38 -10.12 19.23
C PRO A 52 -11.29 -8.90 19.22
N GLU A 53 -11.38 -8.21 20.35
CA GLU A 53 -12.07 -6.93 20.48
C GLU A 53 -11.57 -5.90 19.44
N VAL A 54 -12.46 -5.03 18.96
CA VAL A 54 -12.14 -4.06 17.89
C VAL A 54 -10.89 -3.23 18.17
N ARG A 55 -10.62 -2.88 19.44
CA ARG A 55 -9.45 -2.10 19.82
C ARG A 55 -8.13 -2.83 19.58
N GLU A 56 -8.12 -4.16 19.68
CA GLU A 56 -6.94 -4.99 19.43
C GLU A 56 -6.72 -5.22 17.93
N ARG A 57 -7.76 -5.01 17.12
CA ARG A 57 -7.73 -5.21 15.67
C ARG A 57 -7.28 -3.97 14.89
N VAL A 58 -7.75 -2.78 15.29
CA VAL A 58 -7.35 -1.51 14.65
C VAL A 58 -5.97 -1.05 15.15
N PRO A 59 -5.18 -0.33 14.34
CA PRO A 59 -3.89 0.19 14.78
C PRO A 59 -4.01 1.24 15.90
N GLU A 60 -2.87 1.63 16.46
CA GLU A 60 -2.80 2.71 17.47
C GLU A 60 -3.38 4.02 16.92
N GLU A 61 -3.03 4.34 15.68
CA GLU A 61 -3.49 5.51 14.92
C GLU A 61 -4.20 5.04 13.63
N PRO A 62 -5.50 4.68 13.67
CA PRO A 62 -6.24 4.32 12.47
C PRO A 62 -6.44 5.51 11.55
N LEU A 63 -6.66 5.25 10.26
CA LEU A 63 -7.01 6.33 9.33
C LEU A 63 -8.47 6.73 9.60
N VAL A 64 -8.69 7.98 9.98
CA VAL A 64 -10.03 8.54 10.08
C VAL A 64 -10.45 9.01 8.69
N VAL A 65 -11.53 8.42 8.17
CA VAL A 65 -12.08 8.73 6.86
C VAL A 65 -13.15 9.81 7.01
N GLU A 66 -12.99 10.88 6.24
CA GLU A 66 -14.01 11.91 6.08
C GLU A 66 -15.23 11.31 5.38
N VAL A 67 -16.41 11.44 5.99
CA VAL A 67 -17.66 10.98 5.39
C VAL A 67 -18.14 11.99 4.36
N ALA A 68 -18.64 11.49 3.22
CA ALA A 68 -19.10 12.34 2.12
C ALA A 68 -20.40 13.09 2.45
N GLU A 69 -21.36 12.41 3.08
CA GLU A 69 -22.68 12.96 3.39
C GLU A 69 -22.97 12.91 4.90
N GLN A 70 -22.93 11.71 5.48
CA GLN A 70 -23.24 11.47 6.89
C GLN A 70 -22.52 10.22 7.42
N ILE A 71 -22.50 10.06 8.74
CA ILE A 71 -22.05 8.83 9.38
C ILE A 71 -22.94 7.67 8.92
N GLY A 72 -22.30 6.59 8.46
CA GLY A 72 -22.99 5.41 7.95
C GLY A 72 -23.58 4.54 9.05
N VAL A 73 -24.39 3.58 8.64
CA VAL A 73 -24.91 2.50 9.50
C VAL A 73 -24.40 1.17 8.96
N TYR A 74 -23.99 0.28 9.86
CA TYR A 74 -23.52 -1.04 9.47
C TYR A 74 -24.61 -1.91 8.82
N GLY A 75 -24.20 -2.69 7.84
CA GLY A 75 -24.99 -3.78 7.27
C GLY A 75 -25.23 -3.65 5.77
N GLY A 76 -26.06 -4.56 5.25
CA GLY A 76 -26.40 -4.63 3.84
C GLY A 76 -25.41 -5.46 3.00
N THR A 77 -25.72 -5.56 1.71
CA THR A 77 -24.90 -6.22 0.70
C THR A 77 -24.86 -5.33 -0.53
N MET A 78 -23.65 -4.95 -0.95
CA MET A 78 -23.45 -4.30 -2.23
C MET A 78 -23.37 -5.39 -3.31
N VAL A 79 -24.28 -5.35 -4.27
CA VAL A 79 -24.27 -6.24 -5.44
C VAL A 79 -23.78 -5.44 -6.62
N ASP A 80 -22.73 -5.94 -7.26
CA ASP A 80 -22.13 -5.32 -8.44
C ASP A 80 -21.83 -6.38 -9.50
N THR A 81 -21.58 -5.93 -10.73
CA THR A 81 -21.24 -6.78 -11.87
C THR A 81 -19.85 -6.42 -12.38
N THR A 82 -19.10 -7.42 -12.83
CA THR A 82 -17.76 -7.23 -13.42
C THR A 82 -17.70 -7.82 -14.81
N GLY A 83 -16.90 -7.22 -15.69
CA GLY A 83 -16.62 -7.75 -17.02
C GLY A 83 -15.75 -9.03 -17.00
N GLY A 84 -15.37 -9.50 -15.81
CA GLY A 84 -14.70 -10.78 -15.57
C GLY A 84 -13.22 -10.79 -15.92
N ASN A 85 -12.77 -10.04 -16.93
CA ASN A 85 -11.44 -10.19 -17.50
C ASN A 85 -10.34 -9.35 -16.83
N ARG A 86 -10.69 -8.25 -16.15
CA ARG A 86 -9.70 -7.37 -15.50
C ARG A 86 -10.25 -6.84 -14.19
N LEU A 87 -9.70 -7.37 -13.10
CA LEU A 87 -10.09 -6.98 -11.73
C LEU A 87 -9.49 -5.64 -11.27
N ALA A 88 -9.01 -4.80 -12.20
CA ALA A 88 -8.79 -3.39 -11.88
C ALA A 88 -10.11 -2.68 -11.51
N GLU A 89 -11.25 -3.25 -11.88
CA GLU A 89 -12.59 -2.88 -11.41
C GLU A 89 -12.75 -3.06 -9.89
N PHE A 90 -11.90 -3.88 -9.23
CA PHE A 90 -11.95 -4.07 -7.78
C PHE A 90 -11.31 -2.92 -6.97
N ARG A 91 -10.89 -1.84 -7.64
CA ARG A 91 -10.54 -0.56 -7.01
C ARG A 91 -11.66 -0.04 -6.10
N HIS A 92 -12.92 -0.32 -6.40
CA HIS A 92 -14.08 0.15 -5.63
C HIS A 92 -14.10 -0.37 -4.19
N PHE A 93 -13.48 -1.53 -3.91
CA PHE A 93 -13.39 -2.11 -2.57
C PHE A 93 -11.93 -2.41 -2.15
N GLY A 94 -10.94 -1.99 -2.94
CA GLY A 94 -9.54 -2.40 -2.80
C GLY A 94 -8.51 -1.34 -3.21
N TYR A 95 -8.69 -0.10 -2.75
CA TYR A 95 -7.74 1.00 -2.98
C TYR A 95 -6.97 1.35 -1.71
N GLU A 96 -5.92 0.57 -1.42
CA GLU A 96 -5.10 0.72 -0.21
C GLU A 96 -3.60 0.94 -0.46
N PRO A 97 -3.18 1.98 -1.20
CA PRO A 97 -1.75 2.30 -1.36
C PRO A 97 -1.09 2.85 -0.08
N LEU A 98 0.23 3.11 -0.12
CA LEU A 98 0.93 3.81 0.98
C LEU A 98 0.35 5.20 1.24
N VAL A 99 0.13 5.96 0.17
CA VAL A 99 -0.49 7.29 0.14
C VAL A 99 -1.57 7.28 -0.92
N ARG A 100 -2.59 8.13 -0.80
CA ARG A 100 -3.75 8.14 -1.70
C ARG A 100 -4.07 9.55 -2.17
N TRP A 101 -4.86 9.66 -3.23
CA TRP A 101 -5.49 10.93 -3.57
C TRP A 101 -6.56 11.29 -2.54
N SER A 102 -6.69 12.58 -2.24
CA SER A 102 -7.88 13.14 -1.60
C SER A 102 -9.13 12.84 -2.44
N VAL A 103 -10.32 12.93 -1.84
CA VAL A 103 -11.58 12.59 -2.52
C VAL A 103 -11.81 13.47 -3.76
N ASP A 104 -11.42 14.74 -3.68
CA ASP A 104 -11.48 15.71 -4.78
C ASP A 104 -10.28 15.60 -5.74
N GLY A 105 -9.30 14.74 -5.46
CA GLY A 105 -8.09 14.54 -6.25
C GLY A 105 -7.11 15.72 -6.25
N SER A 106 -7.29 16.70 -5.36
CA SER A 106 -6.47 17.91 -5.34
C SER A 106 -5.10 17.72 -4.68
N GLU A 107 -4.99 16.76 -3.75
CA GLU A 107 -3.77 16.51 -2.98
C GLU A 107 -3.53 15.03 -2.70
N ILE A 108 -2.27 14.71 -2.38
CA ILE A 108 -1.86 13.39 -1.92
C ILE A 108 -1.91 13.39 -0.40
N VAL A 109 -2.64 12.44 0.18
CA VAL A 109 -2.91 12.33 1.62
C VAL A 109 -2.51 10.95 2.17
N PRO A 110 -2.32 10.81 3.49
CA PRO A 110 -2.00 9.54 4.12
C PRO A 110 -3.00 8.40 3.83
N ASN A 111 -2.48 7.17 3.76
CA ASN A 111 -3.27 5.96 3.72
C ASN A 111 -2.68 4.87 4.62
N VAL A 112 -2.02 3.83 4.09
CA VAL A 112 -1.30 2.82 4.91
C VAL A 112 -0.15 3.46 5.67
N ALA A 113 0.59 4.36 5.02
CA ALA A 113 1.52 5.26 5.71
C ALA A 113 0.72 6.39 6.37
N LYS A 114 1.02 6.68 7.65
CA LYS A 114 0.43 7.81 8.38
C LYS A 114 1.09 9.14 8.04
N SER A 115 2.35 9.12 7.58
CA SER A 115 3.08 10.31 7.13
C SER A 115 4.28 9.89 6.26
N TRP A 116 4.88 10.86 5.59
CA TRP A 116 6.13 10.66 4.85
C TRP A 116 7.01 11.90 4.91
N GLN A 117 8.28 11.72 4.58
CA GLN A 117 9.29 12.77 4.41
C GLN A 117 10.01 12.55 3.09
N ILE A 118 10.33 13.63 2.40
CA ILE A 118 11.06 13.65 1.14
C ILE A 118 12.34 14.45 1.37
N SER A 119 13.49 13.96 0.90
CA SER A 119 14.73 14.74 0.92
C SER A 119 14.68 15.93 -0.05
N ASP A 120 15.46 16.98 0.21
CA ASP A 120 15.47 18.21 -0.58
C ASP A 120 15.76 18.00 -2.07
N ASP A 121 16.51 16.95 -2.40
CA ASP A 121 16.87 16.56 -3.76
C ASP A 121 15.90 15.52 -4.38
N ALA A 122 14.83 15.17 -3.67
CA ALA A 122 13.83 14.16 -4.05
C ALA A 122 14.44 12.78 -4.41
N THR A 123 15.56 12.43 -3.79
CA THR A 123 16.23 11.13 -3.98
C THR A 123 15.86 10.12 -2.90
N THR A 124 15.35 10.56 -1.74
CA THR A 124 14.99 9.71 -0.61
C THR A 124 13.58 10.02 -0.12
N TYR A 125 12.77 8.97 0.05
CA TYR A 125 11.42 9.02 0.59
C TYR A 125 11.32 8.08 1.78
N THR A 126 10.92 8.61 2.94
CA THR A 126 10.77 7.83 4.18
C THR A 126 9.31 7.86 4.60
N PHE A 127 8.67 6.70 4.73
CA PHE A 127 7.26 6.55 5.09
C PHE A 127 7.14 5.96 6.50
N GLN A 128 6.34 6.61 7.35
CA GLN A 128 5.95 6.07 8.64
C GLN A 128 4.65 5.27 8.49
N LEU A 129 4.68 3.99 8.84
CA LEU A 129 3.54 3.10 8.85
C LEU A 129 2.74 3.24 10.15
N ARG A 130 1.52 2.69 10.16
CA ARG A 130 0.63 2.67 11.32
C ARG A 130 1.02 1.52 12.26
N LYS A 131 1.38 1.84 13.50
CA LYS A 131 1.73 0.84 14.51
C LYS A 131 0.53 -0.04 14.86
N GLY A 132 0.76 -1.35 14.93
CA GLY A 132 -0.27 -2.33 15.26
C GLY A 132 -1.27 -2.62 14.14
N MET A 133 -1.04 -2.09 12.92
CA MET A 133 -1.80 -2.46 11.73
C MET A 133 -1.61 -3.95 11.44
N LYS A 134 -2.66 -4.60 10.96
CA LYS A 134 -2.67 -6.05 10.73
C LYS A 134 -3.17 -6.37 9.32
N TRP A 135 -2.72 -7.50 8.80
CA TRP A 135 -3.33 -8.19 7.68
C TRP A 135 -4.68 -8.80 8.10
N SER A 136 -5.50 -9.19 7.12
CA SER A 136 -6.83 -9.74 7.38
C SER A 136 -6.87 -11.06 8.15
N ASP A 137 -5.74 -11.74 8.29
CA ASP A 137 -5.58 -12.94 9.11
C ASP A 137 -5.11 -12.64 10.55
N GLY A 138 -4.86 -11.37 10.87
CA GLY A 138 -4.45 -10.91 12.19
C GLY A 138 -2.95 -10.77 12.39
N GLU A 139 -2.12 -11.22 11.44
CA GLU A 139 -0.67 -11.01 11.47
C GLU A 139 -0.34 -9.53 11.30
N GLU A 140 0.75 -9.07 11.91
CA GLU A 140 1.11 -7.65 11.89
C GLU A 140 1.62 -7.23 10.49
N PHE A 141 1.17 -6.07 10.02
CA PHE A 141 1.66 -5.42 8.81
C PHE A 141 2.86 -4.53 9.14
N THR A 142 4.00 -4.76 8.51
CA THR A 142 5.27 -4.07 8.85
C THR A 142 6.03 -3.57 7.62
N ALA A 143 7.12 -2.83 7.86
CA ALA A 143 8.04 -2.43 6.80
C ALA A 143 8.70 -3.64 6.09
N ASP A 144 8.83 -4.78 6.77
CA ASP A 144 9.44 -5.99 6.21
C ASP A 144 8.57 -6.59 5.09
N ASP A 145 7.23 -6.48 5.16
CA ASP A 145 6.33 -6.88 4.07
C ASP A 145 6.61 -6.09 2.77
N ILE A 146 6.92 -4.79 2.91
CA ILE A 146 7.23 -3.92 1.77
C ILE A 146 8.63 -4.25 1.21
N VAL A 147 9.60 -4.51 2.07
CA VAL A 147 10.94 -4.97 1.65
C VAL A 147 10.86 -6.33 0.97
N PHE A 148 10.02 -7.24 1.49
CA PHE A 148 9.74 -8.55 0.89
C PHE A 148 9.15 -8.38 -0.50
N TRP A 149 8.13 -7.55 -0.67
CA TRP A 149 7.57 -7.22 -1.98
C TRP A 149 8.67 -6.74 -2.93
N TRP A 150 9.47 -5.76 -2.51
CA TRP A 150 10.50 -5.19 -3.37
C TRP A 150 11.54 -6.24 -3.81
N THR A 151 12.05 -7.01 -2.84
CA THR A 151 13.18 -7.92 -3.02
C THR A 151 12.78 -9.18 -3.78
N TYR A 152 11.68 -9.83 -3.37
CA TYR A 152 11.33 -11.16 -3.83
C TYR A 152 10.23 -11.18 -4.89
N VAL A 153 9.51 -10.07 -5.07
CA VAL A 153 8.42 -9.99 -6.05
C VAL A 153 8.71 -8.95 -7.14
N GLU A 154 8.91 -7.70 -6.78
CA GLU A 154 9.05 -6.59 -7.73
C GLU A 154 10.37 -6.66 -8.51
N SER A 155 11.47 -6.97 -7.83
CA SER A 155 12.80 -7.06 -8.43
C SER A 155 13.16 -8.46 -8.93
N ASN A 156 12.27 -9.44 -8.76
CA ASN A 156 12.53 -10.83 -9.10
C ASN A 156 12.32 -11.12 -10.59
N LYS A 157 13.41 -11.46 -11.28
CA LYS A 157 13.44 -11.73 -12.72
C LYS A 157 12.75 -13.03 -13.12
N ASP A 158 12.57 -13.96 -12.18
CA ASP A 158 11.82 -15.20 -12.41
C ASP A 158 10.30 -14.96 -12.45
N ILE A 159 9.84 -13.82 -11.89
CA ILE A 159 8.42 -13.44 -11.88
C ILE A 159 8.12 -12.44 -13.00
N GLN A 160 9.04 -11.53 -13.31
CA GLN A 160 8.87 -10.54 -14.37
C GLN A 160 10.21 -9.99 -14.89
N SER A 161 10.23 -9.55 -16.15
CA SER A 161 11.47 -9.12 -16.80
C SER A 161 12.17 -7.91 -16.17
N LYS A 162 11.40 -6.99 -15.57
CA LYS A 162 11.92 -5.80 -14.89
C LYS A 162 10.89 -5.21 -13.90
N PRO A 163 11.33 -4.46 -12.88
CA PRO A 163 10.44 -3.65 -12.04
C PRO A 163 9.62 -2.63 -12.85
N ARG A 164 8.55 -2.12 -12.25
CA ARG A 164 7.74 -1.04 -12.84
C ARG A 164 8.57 0.23 -12.98
N GLY A 165 8.26 1.01 -14.02
CA GLY A 165 9.04 2.19 -14.38
C GLY A 165 9.14 3.24 -13.28
N TYR A 166 8.12 3.42 -12.45
CA TYR A 166 8.17 4.38 -11.32
C TYR A 166 9.15 3.98 -10.21
N MET A 167 9.62 2.74 -10.21
CA MET A 167 10.67 2.24 -9.31
C MET A 167 12.07 2.29 -9.93
N VAL A 168 12.18 2.78 -11.18
CA VAL A 168 13.43 2.82 -11.94
C VAL A 168 13.69 4.24 -12.46
N VAL A 169 14.78 4.86 -12.01
CA VAL A 169 15.17 6.22 -12.43
C VAL A 169 16.48 6.13 -13.21
N LYS A 170 16.48 6.58 -14.47
CA LYS A 170 17.66 6.53 -15.36
C LYS A 170 18.34 5.14 -15.43
N GLY A 171 17.54 4.08 -15.35
CA GLY A 171 18.03 2.69 -15.39
C GLY A 171 18.48 2.13 -14.03
N GLU A 172 18.52 2.95 -12.98
CA GLU A 172 18.79 2.54 -11.61
C GLU A 172 17.48 2.11 -10.93
N GLN A 173 17.46 0.92 -10.33
CA GLN A 173 16.34 0.46 -9.51
C GLN A 173 16.38 1.12 -8.12
N ALA A 174 15.21 1.24 -7.48
CA ALA A 174 15.14 1.73 -6.11
C ALA A 174 15.96 0.87 -5.13
N THR A 175 16.52 1.50 -4.11
CA THR A 175 16.86 0.82 -2.86
C THR A 175 15.67 0.94 -1.92
N VAL A 176 15.14 -0.18 -1.44
CA VAL A 176 14.03 -0.23 -0.47
C VAL A 176 14.51 -0.95 0.78
N LYS A 177 14.38 -0.30 1.94
CA LYS A 177 14.80 -0.88 3.22
C LYS A 177 13.84 -0.52 4.35
N ALA A 178 13.70 -1.42 5.31
CA ALA A 178 13.14 -1.10 6.61
C ALA A 178 14.20 -0.35 7.42
N VAL A 179 13.87 0.87 7.85
CA VAL A 179 14.68 1.63 8.83
C VAL A 179 14.40 1.12 10.23
N ASP A 180 13.13 0.80 10.48
CA ASP A 180 12.63 0.06 11.63
C ASP A 180 11.31 -0.65 11.24
N LYS A 181 10.68 -1.36 12.20
CA LYS A 181 9.47 -2.15 11.97
C LYS A 181 8.32 -1.37 11.32
N HIS A 182 8.19 -0.08 11.60
CA HIS A 182 7.12 0.78 11.11
C HIS A 182 7.65 1.96 10.28
N THR A 183 8.88 1.88 9.77
CA THR A 183 9.47 2.91 8.92
C THR A 183 10.14 2.27 7.71
N VAL A 184 9.68 2.61 6.51
CA VAL A 184 10.27 2.13 5.24
C VAL A 184 10.85 3.30 4.45
N GLN A 185 12.02 3.09 3.86
CA GLN A 185 12.72 4.08 3.04
C GLN A 185 12.92 3.58 1.61
N PHE A 186 12.64 4.45 0.64
CA PHE A 186 12.90 4.30 -0.78
C PHE A 186 13.95 5.32 -1.20
N SER A 187 14.98 4.91 -1.95
CA SER A 187 16.02 5.84 -2.41
C SER A 187 16.62 5.50 -3.78
N TRP A 188 17.14 6.52 -4.47
CA TRP A 188 17.85 6.45 -5.76
C TRP A 188 19.06 7.40 -5.75
N SER A 189 19.97 7.29 -6.72
CA SER A 189 21.03 8.29 -6.93
C SER A 189 20.57 9.53 -7.73
N ASN A 190 19.39 9.46 -8.34
CA ASN A 190 18.78 10.53 -9.12
C ASN A 190 17.37 10.85 -8.61
N PRO A 191 16.88 12.11 -8.75
CA PRO A 191 15.57 12.51 -8.25
C PRO A 191 14.43 11.69 -8.86
N ASN A 192 13.49 11.24 -8.01
CA ASN A 192 12.24 10.60 -8.45
C ASN A 192 11.04 11.49 -8.11
N GLY A 193 10.89 12.60 -8.83
CA GLY A 193 9.90 13.64 -8.48
C GLY A 193 8.42 13.24 -8.64
N LEU A 194 8.12 12.07 -9.22
CA LEU A 194 6.74 11.59 -9.44
C LEU A 194 6.38 10.39 -8.55
N LEU A 195 7.21 10.06 -7.55
CA LEU A 195 7.00 8.85 -6.77
C LEU A 195 5.64 8.89 -6.05
N LEU A 196 5.29 10.00 -5.40
CA LEU A 196 4.06 10.08 -4.63
C LEU A 196 2.82 9.95 -5.51
N GLU A 197 2.80 10.59 -6.68
CA GLU A 197 1.70 10.51 -7.65
C GLU A 197 1.53 9.06 -8.16
N ASN A 198 2.65 8.38 -8.43
CA ASN A 198 2.62 6.97 -8.83
C ASN A 198 2.12 6.06 -7.70
N LEU A 199 2.54 6.30 -6.46
CA LEU A 199 2.06 5.56 -5.29
C LEU A 199 0.59 5.85 -4.98
N ALA A 200 0.12 7.08 -5.18
CA ALA A 200 -1.28 7.46 -5.04
C ALA A 200 -2.14 6.89 -6.17
N SER A 201 -1.57 6.51 -7.31
CA SER A 201 -2.32 5.83 -8.36
C SER A 201 -2.88 4.47 -7.89
N PRO A 202 -3.89 3.91 -8.57
CA PRO A 202 -4.36 2.56 -8.30
C PRO A 202 -3.26 1.48 -8.42
N TYR A 203 -2.15 1.75 -9.10
CA TYR A 203 -1.04 0.80 -9.20
C TYR A 203 -0.15 0.78 -7.95
N GLY A 204 -0.21 1.80 -7.10
CA GLY A 204 0.57 1.87 -5.87
C GLY A 204 0.17 0.84 -4.80
N VAL A 205 -1.01 0.22 -4.92
CA VAL A 205 -1.45 -0.87 -4.02
C VAL A 205 -0.50 -2.08 -4.05
N ARG A 206 0.24 -2.28 -5.15
CA ARG A 206 1.23 -3.36 -5.29
C ARG A 206 2.26 -3.39 -4.17
N VAL A 207 2.63 -2.21 -3.66
CA VAL A 207 3.65 -2.02 -2.63
C VAL A 207 3.26 -2.69 -1.30
N VAL A 208 1.95 -2.86 -1.06
CA VAL A 208 1.41 -3.38 0.21
C VAL A 208 0.54 -4.62 0.01
N GLN A 209 0.72 -5.34 -1.10
CA GLN A 209 -0.14 -6.45 -1.51
C GLN A 209 0.41 -7.84 -1.11
N PHE A 210 1.63 -7.88 -0.60
CA PHE A 210 2.37 -9.12 -0.36
C PHE A 210 2.77 -9.26 1.10
N ALA A 211 1.92 -9.95 1.84
CA ALA A 211 2.22 -10.42 3.19
C ALA A 211 3.37 -11.43 3.17
N GLU A 212 4.50 -11.12 3.81
CA GLU A 212 5.70 -11.98 3.77
C GLU A 212 5.38 -13.40 4.27
N HIS A 213 4.73 -13.50 5.43
CA HIS A 213 4.46 -14.77 6.12
C HIS A 213 3.67 -15.75 5.26
N TYR A 214 2.76 -15.24 4.43
CA TYR A 214 2.01 -16.03 3.47
C TYR A 214 2.75 -16.21 2.14
N HIS A 215 3.27 -15.13 1.53
CA HIS A 215 3.75 -15.17 0.14
C HIS A 215 5.11 -15.84 -0.02
N ARG A 216 5.94 -15.90 1.03
CA ARG A 216 7.27 -16.53 1.00
C ARG A 216 7.24 -17.98 0.52
N GLN A 217 6.15 -18.71 0.76
CA GLN A 217 6.00 -20.11 0.36
C GLN A 217 5.95 -20.31 -1.17
N PHE A 218 5.58 -19.27 -1.92
CA PHE A 218 5.49 -19.35 -3.39
C PHE A 218 6.78 -18.89 -4.08
N ILE A 219 7.73 -18.29 -3.34
CA ILE A 219 8.94 -17.70 -3.90
C ILE A 219 9.97 -18.80 -4.14
N LYS A 220 10.32 -19.05 -5.41
CA LYS A 220 11.24 -20.13 -5.80
C LYS A 220 12.60 -20.03 -5.11
N GLY A 221 13.13 -18.82 -4.94
CA GLY A 221 14.41 -18.59 -4.25
C GLY A 221 14.38 -18.81 -2.73
N LEU A 222 13.20 -18.84 -2.11
CA LEU A 222 13.03 -19.04 -0.66
C LEU A 222 12.47 -20.41 -0.30
N ASN A 223 11.72 -21.03 -1.21
CA ASN A 223 11.07 -22.33 -1.01
C ASN A 223 11.09 -23.18 -2.29
N PRO A 224 12.28 -23.56 -2.80
CA PRO A 224 12.41 -24.22 -4.11
C PRO A 224 11.64 -25.55 -4.18
N ASP A 225 11.74 -26.39 -3.14
CA ASP A 225 11.08 -27.71 -3.11
C ASP A 225 9.57 -27.59 -2.96
N GLY A 226 9.09 -26.66 -2.12
CA GLY A 226 7.66 -26.42 -1.95
C GLY A 226 7.03 -25.87 -3.22
N VAL A 227 7.69 -24.91 -3.88
CA VAL A 227 7.26 -24.39 -5.19
C VAL A 227 7.24 -25.50 -6.24
N ALA A 228 8.28 -26.34 -6.31
CA ALA A 228 8.31 -27.46 -7.27
C ALA A 228 7.14 -28.43 -7.05
N LYS A 229 6.80 -28.74 -5.79
CA LYS A 229 5.63 -29.57 -5.46
C LYS A 229 4.31 -28.93 -5.86
N LEU A 230 4.13 -27.63 -5.57
CA LEU A 230 2.92 -26.90 -5.95
C LEU A 230 2.77 -26.82 -7.48
N MET A 231 3.85 -26.49 -8.19
CA MET A 231 3.87 -26.49 -9.65
C MET A 231 3.53 -27.85 -10.25
N ALA A 232 4.09 -28.94 -9.70
CA ALA A 232 3.79 -30.30 -10.15
C ALA A 232 2.33 -30.68 -9.90
N ALA A 233 1.75 -30.28 -8.77
CA ALA A 233 0.32 -30.49 -8.48
C ALA A 233 -0.58 -29.76 -9.47
N ASP A 234 -0.16 -28.57 -9.92
CA ASP A 234 -0.86 -27.77 -10.94
C ASP A 234 -0.49 -28.19 -12.38
N GLY A 235 0.38 -29.18 -12.57
CA GLY A 235 0.85 -29.63 -13.89
C GLY A 235 1.69 -28.59 -14.65
N SER A 236 2.26 -27.60 -13.96
CA SER A 236 3.05 -26.54 -14.57
C SER A 236 4.56 -26.82 -14.56
N THR A 237 5.23 -26.43 -15.65
CA THR A 237 6.69 -26.48 -15.80
C THR A 237 7.33 -25.10 -15.91
N ASP A 238 6.52 -24.04 -16.06
CA ASP A 238 6.97 -22.65 -16.19
C ASP A 238 6.59 -21.88 -14.92
N TYR A 239 7.62 -21.47 -14.16
CA TYR A 239 7.43 -20.78 -12.88
C TYR A 239 6.76 -19.41 -13.05
N THR A 240 7.12 -18.65 -14.08
CA THR A 240 6.54 -17.33 -14.32
C THR A 240 5.05 -17.44 -14.63
N GLN A 241 4.67 -18.38 -15.49
CA GLN A 241 3.26 -18.61 -15.84
C GLN A 241 2.48 -19.13 -14.63
N TRP A 242 3.05 -20.10 -13.90
CA TRP A 242 2.45 -20.63 -12.68
C TRP A 242 2.24 -19.55 -11.62
N TRP A 243 3.28 -18.76 -11.30
CA TRP A 243 3.19 -17.69 -10.31
C TRP A 243 2.09 -16.69 -10.69
N ASN A 244 1.99 -16.31 -11.97
CA ASN A 244 0.96 -15.39 -12.44
C ASN A 244 -0.45 -15.99 -12.35
N ALA A 245 -0.60 -17.30 -12.57
CA ALA A 245 -1.88 -18.00 -12.51
C ALA A 245 -2.32 -18.36 -11.08
N THR A 246 -1.37 -18.54 -10.16
CA THR A 246 -1.64 -19.03 -8.80
C THR A 246 -1.59 -17.92 -7.76
N VAL A 247 -0.58 -17.04 -7.82
CA VAL A 247 -0.38 -15.96 -6.83
C VAL A 247 -0.85 -14.62 -7.37
N GLY A 248 -0.39 -14.26 -8.57
CA GLY A 248 -0.74 -13.01 -9.22
C GLY A 248 -0.28 -11.75 -8.48
N SER A 249 -0.61 -10.62 -9.08
CA SER A 249 -0.42 -9.29 -8.52
C SER A 249 -1.54 -8.39 -9.02
N TYR A 250 -1.61 -7.16 -8.51
CA TYR A 250 -2.67 -6.19 -8.78
C TYR A 250 -3.28 -6.28 -10.19
N GLY A 251 -4.57 -6.59 -10.25
CA GLY A 251 -5.37 -6.65 -11.48
C GLY A 251 -5.36 -8.01 -12.18
N LYS A 252 -4.78 -9.04 -11.56
CA LYS A 252 -4.91 -10.44 -11.98
C LYS A 252 -6.02 -11.14 -11.18
N GLN A 253 -6.74 -12.06 -11.81
CA GLN A 253 -7.77 -12.86 -11.12
C GLN A 253 -7.22 -13.72 -9.99
N SER A 254 -6.02 -14.26 -10.18
CA SER A 254 -5.29 -15.05 -9.20
C SER A 254 -5.04 -14.32 -7.89
N GLU A 255 -5.02 -12.98 -7.90
CA GLU A 255 -4.88 -12.18 -6.68
C GLU A 255 -5.99 -12.46 -5.67
N TYR A 256 -7.22 -12.61 -6.14
CA TYR A 256 -8.41 -12.78 -5.31
C TYR A 256 -8.91 -14.23 -5.32
N ASN A 257 -8.16 -15.15 -5.93
CA ASN A 257 -8.59 -16.53 -6.11
C ASN A 257 -8.40 -17.40 -4.87
N ASN A 258 -7.48 -17.05 -3.96
CA ASN A 258 -7.27 -17.78 -2.73
C ASN A 258 -7.86 -17.02 -1.53
N PRO A 259 -8.96 -17.50 -0.91
CA PRO A 259 -9.55 -16.89 0.29
C PRO A 259 -8.59 -16.81 1.49
N ALA A 260 -7.56 -17.66 1.53
CA ALA A 260 -6.55 -17.65 2.58
C ALA A 260 -5.47 -16.56 2.38
N ARG A 261 -5.47 -15.84 1.25
CA ARG A 261 -4.50 -14.76 1.00
C ARG A 261 -4.78 -13.57 1.94
N PRO A 262 -3.83 -13.18 2.80
CA PRO A 262 -4.01 -12.01 3.65
C PRO A 262 -4.07 -10.72 2.83
N SER A 263 -4.92 -9.78 3.24
CA SER A 263 -5.09 -8.49 2.59
C SER A 263 -5.27 -7.34 3.58
N VAL A 264 -4.88 -6.14 3.16
CA VAL A 264 -5.15 -4.87 3.86
C VAL A 264 -6.42 -4.18 3.37
N HIS A 265 -7.08 -4.72 2.34
CA HIS A 265 -8.32 -4.16 1.78
C HIS A 265 -9.49 -4.28 2.77
N GLY A 266 -10.52 -3.43 2.59
CA GLY A 266 -11.71 -3.42 3.44
C GLY A 266 -12.58 -4.66 3.28
N TRP A 267 -12.41 -5.41 2.18
CA TRP A 267 -13.14 -6.63 1.89
C TRP A 267 -12.20 -7.71 1.35
N ILE A 268 -12.44 -8.95 1.75
CA ILE A 268 -11.64 -10.13 1.42
C ILE A 268 -12.49 -11.23 0.77
N PRO A 269 -11.93 -11.99 -0.19
CA PRO A 269 -12.66 -13.07 -0.85
C PRO A 269 -12.95 -14.20 0.15
N LYS A 270 -14.14 -14.79 0.05
CA LYS A 270 -14.55 -15.96 0.87
C LYS A 270 -14.56 -17.27 0.11
N GLU A 271 -14.50 -17.18 -1.20
CA GLU A 271 -14.48 -18.31 -2.11
C GLU A 271 -13.56 -17.98 -3.29
N PRO A 272 -13.04 -19.00 -3.98
CA PRO A 272 -12.25 -18.78 -5.18
C PRO A 272 -13.03 -18.02 -6.26
N PHE A 273 -12.33 -17.10 -6.94
CA PHE A 273 -12.89 -16.29 -8.01
C PHE A 273 -12.94 -17.03 -9.35
N LEU A 274 -11.88 -17.76 -9.69
CA LEU A 274 -11.72 -18.40 -11.00
C LEU A 274 -12.79 -19.48 -11.22
N GLY A 275 -13.42 -19.44 -12.39
CA GLY A 275 -14.44 -20.42 -12.79
C GLY A 275 -15.80 -20.23 -12.10
N LYS A 276 -16.04 -19.08 -11.45
CA LYS A 276 -17.32 -18.75 -10.81
C LYS A 276 -18.07 -17.64 -11.56
N GLU A 277 -19.39 -17.80 -11.63
CA GLU A 277 -20.30 -16.75 -12.12
C GLU A 277 -20.65 -15.72 -11.02
N GLN A 278 -20.60 -16.15 -9.76
CA GLN A 278 -20.80 -15.32 -8.58
C GLN A 278 -19.71 -15.65 -7.56
N PHE A 279 -19.21 -14.62 -6.90
CA PHE A 279 -18.19 -14.74 -5.88
C PHE A 279 -18.49 -13.72 -4.78
N LYS A 280 -18.16 -14.08 -3.54
CA LYS A 280 -18.47 -13.26 -2.36
C LYS A 280 -17.22 -12.72 -1.71
N PHE A 281 -17.35 -11.46 -1.29
CA PHE A 281 -16.42 -10.80 -0.41
C PHE A 281 -17.11 -10.52 0.92
N GLU A 282 -16.36 -10.66 2.01
CA GLU A 282 -16.79 -10.23 3.34
C GLU A 282 -15.86 -9.14 3.85
N ARG A 283 -16.33 -8.35 4.81
CA ARG A 283 -15.52 -7.30 5.43
C ARG A 283 -14.25 -7.88 6.07
N ASN A 284 -13.15 -7.16 5.95
CA ASN A 284 -11.92 -7.48 6.63
C ASN A 284 -12.03 -7.11 8.12
N PRO A 285 -11.96 -8.07 9.06
CA PRO A 285 -12.04 -7.75 10.47
C PRO A 285 -10.83 -6.94 10.96
N TYR A 286 -9.70 -6.92 10.27
CA TYR A 286 -8.53 -6.14 10.70
C TYR A 286 -8.37 -4.84 9.91
N TYR A 287 -9.43 -4.36 9.25
CA TYR A 287 -9.36 -3.13 8.47
C TYR A 287 -9.00 -1.93 9.34
N PHE A 288 -8.06 -1.13 8.85
CA PHE A 288 -7.33 -0.13 9.64
C PHE A 288 -7.95 1.27 9.63
N LYS A 289 -9.12 1.41 9.00
CA LYS A 289 -9.82 2.69 8.83
C LYS A 289 -11.06 2.77 9.71
N VAL A 290 -11.34 3.98 10.18
CA VAL A 290 -12.53 4.30 10.98
C VAL A 290 -13.17 5.58 10.44
N ASP A 291 -14.43 5.83 10.78
CA ASP A 291 -15.03 7.16 10.57
C ASP A 291 -14.85 8.07 11.81
N LYS A 292 -15.39 9.30 11.73
CA LYS A 292 -15.35 10.28 12.84
C LYS A 292 -16.14 9.85 14.08
N ALA A 293 -17.07 8.91 13.95
CA ALA A 293 -17.80 8.31 15.06
C ALA A 293 -17.10 7.05 15.60
N CYS A 294 -15.86 6.80 15.16
CA CYS A 294 -15.03 5.67 15.57
C CYS A 294 -15.62 4.30 15.18
N ASN A 295 -16.46 4.26 14.16
CA ASN A 295 -16.91 3.01 13.55
C ASN A 295 -15.78 2.45 12.70
N GLN A 296 -15.32 1.23 12.99
CA GLN A 296 -14.44 0.50 12.07
C GLN A 296 -15.16 0.27 10.74
N LEU A 297 -14.57 0.70 9.63
CA LEU A 297 -15.18 0.64 8.31
C LEU A 297 -15.18 -0.75 7.70
#